data_AF-A0A5C8MVG8-F1
#
_entry.id   AF-A0A5C8MVG8-F1
#
_cell.length_a   1.000
_cell.length_b   1.000
_cell.length_c   1.000
_cell.angle_alpha   90.00
_cell.angle_beta   90.00
_cell.angle_gamma   90.00
#
_symmetry.space_group_name_H-M   'P 1'
#
loop_
_entity.id
_entity.type
_entity.pdbx_description
1 polymer ?
#
loop_
_entity_poly.entity_id
_entity_poly.type
_entity_poly.pdbx_seq_one_letter_code
_entity_poly.pdbx_strand_id
1 'polypeptide(L)' 'MWQQQIEVAPPYDFSKALKRLALDPLISVDIAKQKVIVPLYVQQIPIAVTVESIGTKEEPRFLVTAPYPER' A
#
# COMPACT_ATOMS: atom_id res chain seq x y z
N MET A 1 -0.43 -10.10 13.51
CA MET A 1 -0.63 -9.09 12.44
C MET A 1 0.71 -8.40 12.21
N TRP A 2 1.24 -8.42 10.98
CA TRP A 2 2.52 -7.79 10.65
C TRP A 2 2.30 -6.35 10.20
N GLN A 3 3.19 -5.43 10.60
CA GLN A 3 3.19 -4.06 10.11
C GLN A 3 4.61 -3.49 10.01
N GLN A 4 4.82 -2.59 9.07
CA GLN A 4 6.07 -1.84 8.91
C GLN A 4 5.79 -0.45 8.35
N GLN A 5 6.46 0.55 8.91
CA GLN A 5 6.51 1.89 8.32
C GLN A 5 7.66 1.98 7.31
N ILE A 6 7.38 2.56 6.15
CA ILE A 6 8.37 2.77 5.07
C ILE A 6 8.37 4.24 4.70
N GLU A 7 9.57 4.78 4.52
CA GLU A 7 9.81 6.12 4.01
C GLU A 7 10.39 6.00 2.60
N VAL A 8 10.00 6.89 1.70
CA VAL A 8 10.53 6.94 0.33
C VAL A 8 11.08 8.33 0.04
N ALA A 9 11.91 8.46 -1.00
CA ALA A 9 12.48 9.75 -1.36
C ALA A 9 11.38 10.72 -1.84
N PRO A 10 11.31 11.95 -1.29
CA PRO A 10 10.41 12.97 -1.82
C PRO A 10 10.92 13.56 -3.14
N PRO A 11 10.03 14.10 -3.99
CA PRO A 11 8.59 14.14 -3.81
C PRO A 11 7.91 12.87 -4.32
N TYR A 12 6.87 12.40 -3.61
CA TYR A 12 6.05 11.28 -4.07
C TYR A 12 4.55 11.54 -3.89
N ASP A 13 3.85 11.77 -5.01
CA ASP A 13 2.42 12.07 -5.03
C ASP A 13 1.60 10.76 -5.11
N PHE A 14 1.34 10.18 -3.94
CA PHE A 14 0.61 8.91 -3.87
C PHE A 14 -0.83 9.01 -4.36
N SER A 15 -1.49 10.16 -4.17
CA SER A 15 -2.84 10.40 -4.70
C SER A 15 -2.89 10.23 -6.22
N LYS A 16 -1.88 10.71 -6.96
CA LYS A 16 -1.78 10.48 -8.41
C LYS A 16 -1.54 9.02 -8.75
N ALA A 17 -0.68 8.34 -8.01
CA ALA A 17 -0.43 6.90 -8.21
C ALA A 17 -1.72 6.09 -8.01
N LEU A 18 -2.47 6.36 -6.94
CA LEU A 18 -3.75 5.70 -6.67
C LEU A 18 -4.80 5.95 -7.76
N LYS A 19 -4.90 7.20 -8.27
CA LYS A 19 -5.79 7.52 -9.40
C LYS A 19 -5.47 6.72 -10.65
N ARG A 20 -4.17 6.48 -10.95
CA ARG A 20 -3.74 5.65 -12.07
C ARG A 20 -4.10 4.19 -11.84
N LEU A 21 -3.86 3.67 -10.65
CA LEU A 21 -4.15 2.28 -10.27
C LEU A 21 -5.65 1.99 -10.30
N ALA A 22 -6.48 2.95 -9.90
CA ALA A 22 -7.94 2.85 -9.93
C ALA A 22 -8.54 2.76 -11.35
N LEU A 23 -7.74 2.96 -12.41
CA LEU A 23 -8.17 2.71 -13.79
C LEU A 23 -8.26 1.23 -14.12
N ASP A 24 -7.58 0.37 -13.36
CA ASP A 24 -7.69 -1.08 -13.47
C ASP A 24 -8.73 -1.60 -12.46
N PRO A 25 -9.85 -2.18 -12.92
CA PRO A 25 -10.92 -2.64 -12.04
C PRO A 25 -10.51 -3.83 -11.14
N LEU A 26 -9.39 -4.49 -11.41
CA LEU A 26 -8.89 -5.58 -10.58
C LEU A 26 -8.09 -5.08 -9.36
N ILE A 27 -7.65 -3.82 -9.37
CA ILE A 27 -6.85 -3.26 -8.28
C ILE A 27 -7.78 -2.66 -7.22
N SER A 28 -7.66 -3.14 -5.99
CA SER A 28 -8.44 -2.62 -4.86
C SER A 28 -7.78 -1.36 -4.29
N VAL A 29 -8.39 -0.21 -4.57
CA VAL A 29 -7.93 1.13 -4.16
C VAL A 29 -9.02 1.82 -3.34
N ASP A 30 -8.62 2.47 -2.25
CA ASP A 30 -9.44 3.39 -1.47
C ASP A 30 -8.82 4.79 -1.53
N ILE A 31 -9.35 5.65 -2.41
CA ILE A 31 -8.85 7.01 -2.64
C ILE A 31 -9.04 7.88 -1.40
N ALA A 32 -10.16 7.71 -0.68
CA ALA A 32 -10.48 8.51 0.48
C ALA A 32 -9.51 8.25 1.63
N LYS A 33 -9.11 6.98 1.81
CA LYS A 33 -8.13 6.56 2.82
C LYS A 33 -6.68 6.60 2.33
N GLN A 34 -6.43 7.01 1.08
CA GLN A 34 -5.10 6.94 0.46
C GLN A 34 -4.47 5.56 0.64
N LYS A 35 -5.17 4.52 0.19
CA LYS A 35 -4.80 3.13 0.42
C LYS A 35 -4.94 2.27 -0.83
N VAL A 36 -4.07 1.27 -0.97
CA VAL A 36 -4.16 0.20 -1.98
C VAL A 36 -3.91 -1.16 -1.33
N ILE A 37 -4.56 -2.20 -1.84
CA ILE A 37 -4.29 -3.59 -1.48
C ILE A 37 -3.53 -4.27 -2.64
N VAL A 38 -2.36 -4.82 -2.32
CA VAL A 38 -1.47 -5.48 -3.26
C VAL A 38 -1.42 -6.98 -2.92
N PRO A 39 -1.88 -7.87 -3.82
CA PRO A 39 -1.71 -9.30 -3.62
C PRO A 39 -0.24 -9.67 -3.87
N LEU A 40 0.39 -10.35 -2.91
CA LEU A 40 1.76 -10.85 -3.01
C LEU A 40 1.81 -12.33 -2.67
N TYR A 41 2.65 -13.09 -3.38
CA TYR A 41 3.02 -14.44 -2.95
C TYR A 41 4.24 -14.36 -2.03
N VAL A 42 4.05 -14.69 -0.76
CA VAL A 42 5.14 -14.80 0.22
C VAL A 42 5.26 -16.26 0.59
N GLN A 43 6.40 -16.88 0.26
CA GLN A 43 6.63 -18.31 0.50
C GLN A 43 5.52 -19.20 -0.08
N GLN A 44 5.08 -18.90 -1.31
CA GLN A 44 3.97 -19.56 -2.02
C GLN A 44 2.57 -19.37 -1.41
N ILE A 45 2.44 -18.58 -0.34
CA ILE A 45 1.15 -18.23 0.25
C ILE A 45 0.70 -16.89 -0.34
N PRO A 46 -0.50 -16.80 -0.95
CA PRO A 46 -1.06 -15.52 -1.38
C PRO A 46 -1.48 -14.69 -0.17
N ILE A 47 -0.98 -13.47 -0.08
CA ILE A 47 -1.21 -12.53 1.02
C ILE A 47 -1.69 -11.20 0.46
N ALA A 48 -2.79 -10.69 1.01
CA ALA A 48 -3.28 -9.35 0.73
C ALA A 48 -2.54 -8.33 1.61
N VAL A 49 -1.61 -7.59 1.02
CA VAL A 49 -0.84 -6.55 1.72
C VAL A 49 -1.54 -5.20 1.52
N THR A 50 -1.78 -4.48 2.60
CA THR A 50 -2.28 -3.11 2.57
C THR A 50 -1.12 -2.13 2.59
N VAL A 51 -1.15 -1.14 1.71
CA VAL A 51 -0.27 0.04 1.74
C VAL A 51 -1.14 1.27 1.92
N GLU A 52 -0.92 2.01 3.00
CA GLU A 52 -1.66 3.22 3.35
C GLU A 52 -0.71 4.39 3.52
N SER A 53 -1.01 5.53 2.92
CA SER A 53 -0.22 6.75 3.12
C SER A 53 -0.53 7.37 4.48
N ILE A 54 0.52 7.57 5.26
CA ILE A 54 0.47 8.26 6.57
C ILE A 54 1.31 9.54 6.56
N GLY A 55 1.90 9.88 5.40
CA GLY A 55 2.72 11.08 5.21
C GLY A 55 2.13 12.03 4.18
N THR A 56 3.00 12.92 3.68
CA THR A 56 2.65 13.92 2.66
C THR A 56 3.49 13.72 1.40
N LYS A 57 3.24 14.49 0.35
CA LYS A 57 4.04 14.42 -0.88
C LYS A 57 5.52 14.74 -0.66
N GLU A 58 5.81 15.69 0.22
CA GLU A 58 7.17 16.17 0.50
C GLU A 58 7.84 15.40 1.65
N GLU A 59 7.06 14.63 2.42
CA GLU A 59 7.54 13.69 3.44
C GLU A 59 6.74 12.38 3.34
N PRO A 60 6.95 11.58 2.28
CA PRO A 60 6.12 10.43 2.00
C PRO A 60 6.45 9.26 2.92
N ARG A 61 5.45 8.86 3.70
CA ARG A 61 5.51 7.76 4.65
C ARG A 61 4.32 6.85 4.45
N PHE A 62 4.56 5.55 4.53
CA PHE A 62 3.56 4.52 4.31
C PHE A 62 3.52 3.54 5.47
N LEU A 63 2.32 3.17 5.88
CA LEU A 63 2.09 2.01 6.73
C LEU A 63 1.77 0.82 5.84
N VAL A 64 2.62 -0.19 5.88
CA VAL A 64 2.41 -1.47 5.22
C VAL A 64 1.93 -2.47 6.26
N THR A 65 0.78 -3.09 6.02
CA THR A 65 0.23 -4.12 6.92
C THR A 65 -0.09 -5.39 6.14
N ALA A 66 0.11 -6.53 6.78
CA ALA A 66 -0.24 -7.83 6.25
C ALA A 66 -0.82 -8.71 7.36
N PRO A 67 -1.76 -9.62 7.03
CA PRO A 67 -2.04 -10.71 7.95
C PRO A 67 -0.73 -11.47 8.16
N TYR A 68 -0.32 -11.65 9.42
CA TYR A 68 0.90 -12.41 9.72
C TYR A 68 0.55 -13.86 9.39
N PRO A 69 1.19 -14.52 8.39
CA PRO A 69 1.09 -15.95 8.29
C PRO A 69 1.90 -16.49 9.46
N GLU A 70 1.22 -16.81 10.57
CA GLU A 70 1.84 -17.72 11.54
C GLU A 70 2.17 -18.99 10.75
N ARG A 71 3.47 -19.29 10.65
CA ARG A 71 3.92 -20.64 10.32
C ARG A 71 3.74 -21.50 11.55
#